data_AF-A0A1E1MNG3-F1
#
_entry.id   AF-A0A1E1MNG3-F1
#
_cell.length_a   1.000
_cell.length_b   1.000
_cell.length_c   1.000
_cell.angle_alpha   90.00
_cell.angle_beta   90.00
_cell.angle_gamma   90.00
#
_symmetry.space_group_name_H-M   'P 1'
#
loop_
_entity.id
_entity.type
_entity.pdbx_description
1 polymer ?
#
loop_
_entity_poly.entity_id
_entity_poly.type
_entity_poly.pdbx_seq_one_letter_code
_entity_poly.pdbx_strand_id
1 'polypeptide(L)'
;MEVLLGAWREALRADRAGVELVRIRAELQHDFYDHITAVLRGIESTSRLLRDLYDLFPIYRSRVPMIVYYLDITLPSIEKTIKLMMAYIDNEAFPARTQWTLMVERLGDQGGMSLPTRFVMYVDLLVQLVRLLSRSPLYDPTTLELLRLRNLRLRQLQGLPAPPASTVPHHAPMQPTEADLERRHWAEKIFDDQPHSATSLRHRRESMCFGPPMVDEMLGIIPGSTVLFKLFSQQCLNDHVVVAEFESFKSNLVAEMVLFHCAFAALKSRCPLTVNVTPEDVCLQGEKKLFQGKIIDDGFEHVLTVLQDFKCGGIRLHAAVRSGELRKCPVWTAFITYQSESSKWLKRRSRHRICLRDIHPYVFCQKYKKRHQMKKTGEFELYFVVEDAADAFQDIFTEDSNSAGEG
;
A
#
# COMPACT_ATOMS: atom_id res chain seq x y z
N MET A 1 24.37 8.81 10.15
CA MET A 1 23.82 10.01 9.46
C MET A 1 24.24 10.03 7.99
N GLU A 2 25.52 9.86 7.66
CA GLU A 2 26.02 9.92 6.27
C GLU A 2 25.41 8.85 5.34
N VAL A 3 25.30 7.59 5.80
CA VAL A 3 24.65 6.49 5.05
C VAL A 3 23.17 6.75 4.77
N LEU A 4 22.48 7.41 5.70
CA LEU A 4 21.06 7.73 5.55
C LEU A 4 20.86 8.78 4.44
N LEU A 5 21.66 9.84 4.47
CA LEU A 5 21.70 10.83 3.38
C LEU A 5 22.18 10.21 2.06
N GLY A 6 23.03 9.18 2.12
CA GLY A 6 23.44 8.40 0.96
C GLY A 6 22.26 7.73 0.25
N ALA A 7 21.32 7.13 0.99
CA ALA A 7 20.12 6.52 0.40
C ALA A 7 19.31 7.54 -0.42
N TRP A 8 19.05 8.72 0.14
CA TRP A 8 18.35 9.80 -0.56
C TRP A 8 19.11 10.30 -1.80
N ARG A 9 20.41 10.52 -1.68
CA ARG A 9 21.25 10.99 -2.80
C ARG A 9 21.26 10.01 -3.97
N GLU A 10 21.36 8.72 -3.66
CA GLU A 10 21.37 7.69 -4.71
C GLU A 10 19.99 7.43 -5.29
N ALA A 11 18.90 7.70 -4.55
CA ALA A 11 17.56 7.76 -5.13
C ALA A 11 17.44 8.85 -6.20
N LEU A 12 17.88 10.08 -5.89
CA LEU A 12 17.89 11.19 -6.86
C LEU A 12 18.75 10.87 -8.09
N ARG A 13 19.89 10.19 -7.90
CA ARG A 13 20.74 9.76 -9.01
C ARG A 13 20.04 8.70 -9.87
N ALA A 14 19.34 7.75 -9.25
CA ALA A 14 18.55 6.75 -9.96
C ALA A 14 17.46 7.41 -10.81
N ASP A 15 16.75 8.42 -10.30
CA ASP A 15 15.75 9.14 -11.08
C ASP A 15 16.33 9.77 -12.34
N ARG A 16 17.47 10.47 -12.20
CA ARG A 16 18.15 11.07 -13.33
C ARG A 16 18.53 10.01 -14.37
N ALA A 17 19.07 8.88 -13.94
CA ALA A 17 19.40 7.77 -14.84
C ALA A 17 18.15 7.22 -15.54
N GLY A 18 17.01 7.15 -14.83
CA GLY A 18 15.73 6.74 -15.40
C GLY A 18 15.26 7.68 -16.51
N VAL A 19 15.31 8.99 -16.29
CA VAL A 19 14.91 10.01 -17.28
C VAL A 19 15.75 9.90 -18.56
N GLU A 20 17.07 9.84 -18.44
CA GLU A 20 17.95 9.71 -19.61
C GLU A 20 17.75 8.36 -20.33
N LEU A 21 17.48 7.29 -19.58
CA LEU A 21 17.23 5.99 -20.19
C LEU A 21 15.88 5.92 -20.92
N VAL A 22 14.88 6.70 -20.49
CA VAL A 22 13.62 6.88 -21.25
C VAL A 22 13.88 7.60 -22.57
N ARG A 23 14.74 8.63 -22.58
CA ARG A 23 15.16 9.32 -23.81
C ARG A 23 15.85 8.34 -24.77
N ILE A 24 16.84 7.57 -24.29
CA ILE A 24 17.51 6.54 -25.10
C ILE A 24 16.49 5.56 -25.67
N ARG A 25 15.55 5.05 -24.85
CA ARG A 25 14.51 4.12 -25.30
C ARG A 25 13.69 4.67 -26.47
N ALA A 26 13.36 5.96 -26.46
CA ALA A 26 12.56 6.59 -27.52
C ALA A 26 13.29 6.61 -28.88
N GLU A 27 14.63 6.61 -28.87
CA GLU A 27 15.48 6.61 -30.08
C GLU A 27 15.83 5.20 -30.57
N LEU A 28 15.58 4.15 -29.75
CA LEU A 28 15.90 2.76 -30.09
C LEU A 28 14.77 2.05 -30.85
N GLN A 29 15.15 1.02 -31.61
CA GLN A 29 14.23 0.11 -32.29
C GLN A 29 13.53 -0.84 -31.29
N HIS A 30 12.40 -1.43 -31.72
CA HIS A 30 11.55 -2.30 -30.88
C HIS A 30 12.29 -3.50 -30.26
N ASP A 31 13.35 -3.99 -30.90
CA ASP A 31 14.12 -5.17 -30.45
C ASP A 31 14.75 -4.99 -29.05
N PHE A 32 14.97 -3.75 -28.60
CA PHE A 32 15.56 -3.47 -27.28
C PHE A 32 14.51 -3.16 -26.19
N TYR A 33 13.22 -3.04 -26.54
CA TYR A 33 12.20 -2.48 -25.65
C TYR A 33 12.01 -3.27 -24.36
N ASP A 34 11.98 -4.60 -24.43
CA ASP A 34 11.78 -5.42 -23.24
C ASP A 34 12.96 -5.31 -22.28
N HIS A 35 14.19 -5.33 -22.81
CA HIS A 35 15.42 -5.27 -22.01
C HIS A 35 15.60 -3.90 -21.35
N ILE A 36 15.39 -2.81 -22.09
CA ILE A 36 15.48 -1.45 -21.53
C ILE A 36 14.35 -1.17 -20.54
N THR A 37 13.15 -1.68 -20.79
CA THR A 37 12.02 -1.54 -19.86
C THR A 37 12.27 -2.31 -18.57
N ALA A 38 12.91 -3.48 -18.62
CA ALA A 38 13.29 -4.22 -17.41
C ALA A 38 14.31 -3.43 -16.55
N VAL A 39 15.32 -2.81 -17.17
CA VAL A 39 16.28 -1.96 -16.45
C VAL A 39 15.60 -0.72 -15.88
N LEU A 40 14.78 -0.02 -16.68
CA LEU A 40 14.02 1.16 -16.24
C LEU A 40 13.18 0.87 -14.99
N ARG A 41 12.38 -0.20 -15.01
CA ARG A 41 11.58 -0.61 -13.84
C ARG A 41 12.44 -0.90 -12.62
N GLY A 42 13.61 -1.49 -12.82
CA GLY A 42 14.59 -1.75 -11.77
C GLY A 42 15.12 -0.46 -11.13
N ILE A 43 15.49 0.53 -11.96
CA ILE A 43 15.94 1.85 -11.52
C ILE A 43 14.84 2.58 -10.74
N GLU A 44 13.63 2.65 -11.30
CA GLU A 44 12.46 3.30 -10.68
C GLU A 44 12.14 2.68 -9.32
N SER A 45 12.12 1.34 -9.25
CA SER A 45 11.88 0.60 -8.02
C SER A 45 12.98 0.85 -6.99
N THR A 46 14.24 0.90 -7.42
CA THR A 46 15.40 1.17 -6.55
C THR A 46 15.33 2.58 -5.98
N SER A 47 15.05 3.57 -6.82
CA SER A 47 14.89 4.97 -6.42
C SER A 47 13.81 5.11 -5.34
N ARG A 48 12.62 4.59 -5.63
CA ARG A 48 11.47 4.62 -4.73
C ARG A 48 11.79 4.00 -3.37
N LEU A 49 12.30 2.77 -3.35
CA LEU A 49 12.61 2.07 -2.09
C LEU A 49 13.71 2.75 -1.27
N LEU A 50 14.70 3.38 -1.93
CA LEU A 50 15.73 4.17 -1.23
C LEU A 50 15.13 5.42 -0.56
N ARG A 51 14.17 6.09 -1.21
CA ARG A 51 13.42 7.19 -0.57
C ARG A 51 12.55 6.67 0.56
N ASP A 52 11.83 5.57 0.36
CA ASP A 52 11.00 4.95 1.41
C ASP A 52 11.83 4.61 2.65
N LEU A 53 13.03 4.06 2.48
CA LEU A 53 13.95 3.83 3.60
C LEU A 53 14.36 5.13 4.30
N TYR A 54 14.79 6.13 3.53
CA TYR A 54 15.19 7.44 4.07
C TYR A 54 14.08 8.06 4.93
N ASP A 55 12.89 8.01 4.38
CA ASP A 55 11.65 8.50 4.93
C ASP A 55 11.21 7.78 6.20
N LEU A 56 11.54 6.49 6.33
CA LEU A 56 11.19 5.68 7.50
C LEU A 56 12.21 5.77 8.63
N PHE A 57 13.43 6.27 8.38
CA PHE A 57 14.47 6.35 9.42
C PHE A 57 14.08 7.23 10.63
N PRO A 58 13.45 8.41 10.47
CA PRO A 58 13.04 9.24 11.61
C PRO A 58 11.96 8.58 12.47
N ILE A 59 11.13 7.71 11.88
CA ILE A 59 10.05 7.00 12.56
C ILE A 59 10.60 5.80 13.35
N TYR A 60 11.47 5.01 12.72
CA TYR A 60 11.98 3.76 13.29
C TYR A 60 13.43 3.88 13.77
N ARG A 61 13.77 4.99 14.44
CA ARG A 61 15.15 5.34 14.88
C ARG A 61 15.90 4.20 15.56
N SER A 62 15.23 3.45 16.44
CA SER A 62 15.85 2.35 17.19
C SER A 62 16.33 1.18 16.33
N ARG A 63 15.87 1.10 15.07
CA ARG A 63 16.17 0.00 14.14
C ARG A 63 17.05 0.42 12.98
N VAL A 64 17.29 1.72 12.83
CA VAL A 64 18.20 2.27 11.82
C VAL A 64 19.58 1.61 11.85
N PRO A 65 20.20 1.30 13.02
CA PRO A 65 21.49 0.58 13.03
C PRO A 65 21.45 -0.78 12.31
N MET A 66 20.32 -1.49 12.38
CA MET A 66 20.12 -2.76 11.66
C MET A 66 20.10 -2.54 10.16
N ILE A 67 19.50 -1.45 9.68
CA ILE A 67 19.42 -1.15 8.25
C ILE A 67 20.77 -0.66 7.71
N VAL A 68 21.48 0.15 8.49
CA VAL A 68 22.82 0.65 8.14
C VAL A 68 23.79 -0.51 7.87
N TYR A 69 23.73 -1.59 8.66
CA TYR A 69 24.49 -2.83 8.43
C TYR A 69 24.41 -3.35 6.98
N TYR A 70 23.21 -3.35 6.39
CA TYR A 70 22.99 -3.85 5.03
C TYR A 70 23.23 -2.77 3.97
N LEU A 71 22.94 -1.51 4.28
CA LEU A 71 23.19 -0.40 3.36
C LEU A 71 24.69 -0.13 3.15
N ASP A 72 25.53 -0.31 4.17
CA ASP A 72 26.99 -0.18 4.03
C ASP A 72 27.57 -1.16 3.00
N ILE A 73 26.91 -2.30 2.81
CA ILE A 73 27.26 -3.30 1.81
C ILE A 73 26.74 -2.90 0.42
N THR A 74 25.43 -2.58 0.34
CA THR A 74 24.70 -2.50 -0.94
C THR A 74 24.76 -1.11 -1.56
N LEU A 75 24.68 -0.05 -0.78
CA LEU A 75 24.56 1.32 -1.27
C LEU A 75 25.76 1.75 -2.14
N PRO A 76 27.02 1.45 -1.78
CA PRO A 76 28.16 1.77 -2.66
C PRO A 76 28.14 1.00 -4.00
N SER A 77 27.58 -0.21 -4.01
CA SER A 77 27.39 -1.00 -5.24
C SER A 77 26.30 -0.39 -6.14
N ILE A 78 25.20 0.09 -5.56
CA ILE A 78 24.16 0.84 -6.27
C ILE A 78 24.76 2.13 -6.86
N GLU A 79 25.46 2.91 -6.03
CA GLU A 79 26.12 4.16 -6.43
C GLU A 79 27.06 3.92 -7.62
N LYS A 80 27.96 2.93 -7.52
CA LYS A 80 28.91 2.62 -8.58
C LYS A 80 28.20 2.18 -9.87
N THR A 81 27.16 1.37 -9.76
CA THR A 81 26.36 0.93 -10.91
C THR A 81 25.73 2.13 -11.61
N ILE A 82 25.00 2.99 -10.89
CA ILE A 82 24.31 4.13 -11.48
C ILE A 82 25.31 5.14 -12.06
N LYS A 83 26.40 5.45 -11.35
CA LYS A 83 27.46 6.35 -11.88
C LYS A 83 28.07 5.83 -13.17
N LEU A 84 28.32 4.53 -13.28
CA LEU A 84 28.83 3.93 -14.50
C LEU A 84 27.78 3.97 -15.63
N MET A 85 26.51 3.75 -15.32
CA MET A 85 25.43 3.92 -16.32
C MET A 85 25.41 5.35 -16.85
N MET A 86 25.41 6.35 -15.96
CA MET A 86 25.45 7.77 -16.31
C MET A 86 26.61 8.08 -17.26
N ALA A 87 27.79 7.50 -17.04
CA ALA A 87 28.96 7.72 -17.89
C ALA A 87 28.79 7.25 -19.35
N TYR A 88 27.90 6.30 -19.62
CA TYR A 88 27.57 5.88 -20.98
C TYR A 88 26.38 6.66 -21.57
N ILE A 89 25.32 6.87 -20.78
CA ILE A 89 24.09 7.52 -21.27
C ILE A 89 24.25 9.04 -21.46
N ASP A 90 25.08 9.70 -20.65
CA ASP A 90 25.39 11.13 -20.82
C ASP A 90 26.46 11.38 -21.91
N ASN A 91 27.00 10.33 -22.54
CA ASN A 91 28.06 10.49 -23.53
C ASN A 91 27.47 10.84 -24.90
N GLU A 92 27.40 12.14 -25.18
CA GLU A 92 26.89 12.69 -26.45
C GLU A 92 27.69 12.27 -27.69
N ALA A 93 28.92 11.76 -27.53
CA ALA A 93 29.71 11.25 -28.65
C ALA A 93 29.19 9.91 -29.19
N PHE A 94 28.33 9.20 -28.44
CA PHE A 94 27.76 7.93 -28.84
C PHE A 94 26.29 8.07 -29.24
N PRO A 95 25.85 7.44 -30.34
CA PRO A 95 24.42 7.33 -30.63
C PRO A 95 23.72 6.44 -29.58
N ALA A 96 22.41 6.63 -29.38
CA ALA A 96 21.62 5.92 -28.36
C ALA A 96 21.81 4.40 -28.35
N ARG A 97 21.92 3.77 -29.54
CA ARG A 97 22.22 2.33 -29.66
C ARG A 97 23.55 1.95 -29.04
N THR A 98 24.60 2.72 -29.32
CA THR A 98 25.94 2.48 -28.77
C THR A 98 25.97 2.78 -27.27
N GLN A 99 25.32 3.85 -26.82
CA GLN A 99 25.16 4.15 -25.39
C GLN A 99 24.54 2.96 -24.65
N TRP A 100 23.42 2.43 -25.15
CA TRP A 100 22.72 1.28 -24.56
C TRP A 100 23.54 0.00 -24.59
N THR A 101 24.04 -0.41 -25.77
CA THR A 101 24.74 -1.70 -25.92
C THR A 101 26.01 -1.75 -25.09
N LEU A 102 26.85 -0.70 -25.15
CA LEU A 102 28.09 -0.67 -24.37
C LEU A 102 27.79 -0.62 -22.87
N MET A 103 26.79 0.14 -22.44
CA MET A 103 26.40 0.20 -21.04
C MET A 103 26.01 -1.19 -20.53
N VAL A 104 25.10 -1.89 -21.19
CA VAL A 104 24.60 -3.20 -20.72
C VAL A 104 25.68 -4.26 -20.75
N GLU A 105 26.51 -4.30 -21.80
CA GLU A 105 27.62 -5.25 -21.94
C GLU A 105 28.67 -5.02 -20.84
N ARG A 106 29.19 -3.80 -20.72
CA ARG A 106 30.26 -3.48 -19.77
C ARG A 106 29.81 -3.62 -18.33
N LEU A 107 28.59 -3.20 -18.02
CA LEU A 107 28.06 -3.42 -16.69
C LEU A 107 27.77 -4.90 -16.45
N GLY A 108 27.28 -5.66 -17.44
CA GLY A 108 27.07 -7.10 -17.32
C GLY A 108 28.34 -7.85 -16.94
N ASP A 109 29.42 -7.60 -17.67
CA ASP A 109 30.75 -8.22 -17.45
C ASP A 109 31.30 -7.93 -16.05
N GLN A 110 31.11 -6.71 -15.54
CA GLN A 110 31.65 -6.30 -14.23
C GLN A 110 31.12 -7.13 -13.05
N GLY A 111 29.90 -7.68 -13.15
CA GLY A 111 29.22 -8.30 -12.00
C GLY A 111 28.91 -9.78 -12.13
N GLY A 112 29.33 -10.42 -13.23
CA GLY A 112 28.99 -11.82 -13.51
C GLY A 112 27.48 -12.07 -13.64
N MET A 113 26.69 -11.02 -13.89
CA MET A 113 25.24 -11.07 -14.07
C MET A 113 24.79 -9.90 -14.93
N SER A 114 23.69 -10.08 -15.66
CA SER A 114 23.11 -9.03 -16.48
C SER A 114 22.69 -7.81 -15.64
N LEU A 115 22.66 -6.63 -16.26
CA LEU A 115 22.23 -5.40 -15.60
C LEU A 115 20.78 -5.48 -15.06
N PRO A 116 19.78 -6.04 -15.79
CA PRO A 116 18.45 -6.27 -15.22
C PRO A 116 18.47 -7.14 -13.96
N THR A 117 19.19 -8.27 -13.99
CA THR A 117 19.29 -9.18 -12.82
C THR A 117 19.95 -8.49 -11.62
N ARG A 118 20.92 -7.60 -11.87
CA ARG A 118 21.53 -6.79 -10.82
C ARG A 118 20.51 -5.86 -10.14
N PHE A 119 19.67 -5.17 -10.91
CA PHE A 119 18.63 -4.32 -10.34
C PHE A 119 17.56 -5.12 -9.59
N VAL A 120 17.18 -6.32 -10.08
CA VAL A 120 16.29 -7.23 -9.33
C VAL A 120 16.89 -7.53 -7.96
N MET A 121 18.18 -7.87 -7.90
CA MET A 121 18.87 -8.15 -6.64
C MET A 121 18.91 -6.93 -5.69
N TYR A 122 19.10 -5.71 -6.21
CA TYR A 122 19.03 -4.48 -5.40
C TYR A 122 17.63 -4.24 -4.86
N VAL A 123 16.62 -4.33 -5.72
CA VAL A 123 15.21 -4.15 -5.36
C VAL A 123 14.79 -5.16 -4.30
N ASP A 124 15.09 -6.45 -4.49
CA ASP A 124 14.74 -7.50 -3.53
C ASP A 124 15.36 -7.24 -2.15
N LEU A 125 16.61 -6.81 -2.10
CA LEU A 125 17.27 -6.48 -0.84
C LEU A 125 16.61 -5.26 -0.19
N LEU A 126 16.40 -4.18 -0.95
CA LEU A 126 15.76 -2.97 -0.44
C LEU A 126 14.33 -3.22 0.07
N VAL A 127 13.55 -4.07 -0.61
CA VAL A 127 12.23 -4.53 -0.13
C VAL A 127 12.35 -5.20 1.23
N GLN A 128 13.32 -6.10 1.41
CA GLN A 128 13.55 -6.74 2.71
C GLN A 128 14.00 -5.74 3.77
N LEU A 129 14.77 -4.70 3.41
CA LEU A 129 15.14 -3.64 4.35
C LEU A 129 13.95 -2.79 4.77
N VAL A 130 13.06 -2.42 3.85
CA VAL A 130 11.82 -1.68 4.16
C VAL A 130 10.95 -2.53 5.09
N ARG A 131 10.74 -3.81 4.77
CA ARG A 131 9.98 -4.76 5.60
C ARG A 131 10.60 -4.95 6.97
N LEU A 132 11.92 -5.10 7.02
CA LEU A 132 12.67 -5.20 8.26
C LEU A 132 12.40 -3.94 9.07
N LEU A 133 12.64 -2.74 8.54
CA LEU A 133 12.48 -1.46 9.24
C LEU A 133 11.05 -1.25 9.77
N SER A 134 10.04 -1.53 8.95
CA SER A 134 8.61 -1.31 9.24
C SER A 134 7.92 -2.39 10.07
N ARG A 135 8.62 -3.48 10.45
CA ARG A 135 8.03 -4.65 11.15
C ARG A 135 6.99 -5.40 10.32
N SER A 136 7.17 -5.43 9.00
CA SER A 136 6.27 -6.19 8.15
C SER A 136 6.32 -7.68 8.48
N PRO A 137 5.18 -8.38 8.56
CA PRO A 137 5.15 -9.84 8.71
C PRO A 137 5.73 -10.57 7.50
N LEU A 138 5.85 -9.87 6.36
CA LEU A 138 6.44 -10.41 5.13
C LEU A 138 7.96 -10.33 5.11
N TYR A 139 8.58 -9.87 6.21
CA TYR A 139 10.02 -9.87 6.37
C TYR A 139 10.56 -11.31 6.44
N ASP A 140 11.53 -11.64 5.59
CA ASP A 140 12.18 -12.95 5.58
C ASP A 140 13.69 -12.82 5.86
N PRO A 141 14.16 -13.24 7.05
CA PRO A 141 15.57 -13.16 7.42
C PRO A 141 16.47 -14.06 6.58
N THR A 142 15.98 -15.21 6.11
CA THR A 142 16.76 -16.12 5.27
C THR A 142 17.01 -15.50 3.91
N THR A 143 15.97 -14.94 3.30
CA THR A 143 16.11 -14.22 2.02
C THR A 143 17.03 -13.01 2.14
N LEU A 144 16.91 -12.21 3.22
CA LEU A 144 17.76 -11.03 3.41
C LEU A 144 19.25 -11.40 3.52
N GLU A 145 19.60 -12.46 4.27
CA GLU A 145 20.99 -12.92 4.38
C GLU A 145 21.54 -13.47 3.06
N LEU A 146 20.74 -14.23 2.29
CA LEU A 146 21.15 -14.68 0.96
C LEU A 146 21.41 -13.51 0.01
N LEU A 147 20.55 -12.50 0.01
CA LEU A 147 20.72 -11.28 -0.79
C LEU A 147 21.95 -10.48 -0.35
N ARG A 148 22.21 -10.42 0.96
CA ARG A 148 23.41 -9.78 1.49
C ARG A 148 24.68 -10.46 0.99
N LEU A 149 24.76 -11.79 1.03
CA LEU A 149 25.91 -12.54 0.52
C LEU A 149 26.11 -12.32 -0.98
N ARG A 150 25.04 -12.29 -1.77
CA ARG A 150 25.11 -11.96 -3.21
C ARG A 150 25.62 -10.55 -3.46
N ASN A 151 25.16 -9.56 -2.69
CA ASN A 151 25.64 -8.19 -2.79
C ASN A 151 27.11 -8.04 -2.37
N LEU A 152 27.56 -8.77 -1.35
CA LEU A 152 28.99 -8.84 -0.99
C LEU A 152 29.85 -9.38 -2.14
N ARG A 153 29.39 -10.43 -2.83
CA ARG A 153 30.08 -10.97 -4.01
C ARG A 153 30.13 -9.96 -5.14
N LEU A 154 29.01 -9.29 -5.44
CA LEU A 154 28.99 -8.24 -6.47
C LEU A 154 29.94 -7.10 -6.12
N ARG A 155 29.95 -6.65 -4.87
CA ARG A 155 30.85 -5.62 -4.37
C ARG A 155 32.33 -5.97 -4.62
N GLN A 156 32.72 -7.21 -4.35
CA GLN A 156 34.06 -7.72 -4.65
C GLN A 156 34.37 -7.68 -6.15
N LEU A 157 33.46 -8.14 -7.00
CA LEU A 157 33.62 -8.11 -8.46
C LEU A 157 33.70 -6.67 -9.01
N GLN A 158 33.00 -5.74 -8.36
CA GLN A 158 33.09 -4.31 -8.64
C GLN A 158 34.38 -3.67 -8.12
N GLY A 159 35.26 -4.39 -7.40
CA GLY A 159 36.49 -3.85 -6.84
C GLY A 159 36.25 -2.75 -5.79
N LEU A 160 35.14 -2.81 -5.06
CA LEU A 160 34.84 -1.90 -3.96
C LEU A 160 35.53 -2.37 -2.66
N PRO A 161 35.97 -1.46 -1.77
CA PRO A 161 36.64 -1.82 -0.53
C PRO A 161 35.74 -2.64 0.39
N ALA A 162 36.30 -3.42 1.30
CA ALA A 162 35.53 -4.15 2.29
C ALA A 162 34.59 -3.20 3.08
N PRO A 163 33.38 -3.64 3.47
CA PRO A 163 32.49 -2.83 4.28
C PRO A 163 33.16 -2.45 5.62
N PRO A 164 32.83 -1.28 6.21
CA PRO A 164 33.40 -0.85 7.48
C PRO A 164 33.20 -1.93 8.56
N ALA A 165 34.22 -2.17 9.40
CA ALA A 165 34.22 -3.24 10.41
C ALA A 165 33.22 -3.02 11.58
N SER A 166 32.33 -2.05 11.50
CA SER A 166 31.65 -1.47 12.68
C SER A 166 30.22 -1.93 12.91
N THR A 167 29.63 -2.74 12.04
CA THR A 167 28.24 -3.14 12.25
C THR A 167 28.22 -4.56 12.80
N VAL A 168 27.99 -4.70 14.11
CA VAL A 168 27.69 -6.00 14.74
C VAL A 168 26.63 -6.69 13.86
N PRO A 169 26.78 -7.97 13.49
CA PRO A 169 25.73 -8.72 12.80
C PRO A 169 24.41 -8.53 13.54
N HIS A 170 23.51 -7.74 12.96
CA HIS A 170 22.21 -7.56 13.55
C HIS A 170 21.40 -8.79 13.18
N HIS A 171 21.28 -9.72 14.13
CA HIS A 171 20.22 -10.71 14.08
C HIS A 171 18.91 -9.95 14.08
N ALA A 172 18.27 -9.90 12.91
CA ALA A 172 16.95 -9.35 12.81
C ALA A 172 16.03 -10.06 13.80
N PRO A 173 15.15 -9.34 14.51
CA PRO A 173 14.22 -9.96 15.43
C PRO A 173 13.40 -11.04 14.69
N MET A 174 13.06 -12.11 15.42
CA MET A 174 12.20 -13.17 14.89
C MET A 174 10.91 -12.59 14.33
N GLN A 175 10.32 -13.25 13.33
CA GLN A 175 9.01 -12.87 12.81
C GLN A 175 8.00 -12.73 13.96
N PRO A 176 7.10 -11.72 13.90
CA PRO A 176 6.09 -11.54 14.93
C PRO A 176 5.22 -12.81 15.03
N THR A 177 4.94 -13.24 16.26
CA THR A 177 4.07 -14.40 16.50
C THR A 177 2.63 -14.08 16.12
N GLU A 178 1.78 -15.09 15.96
CA GLU A 178 0.33 -14.88 15.73
C GLU A 178 -0.30 -14.06 16.87
N ALA A 179 0.17 -14.24 18.10
CA ALA A 179 -0.25 -13.44 19.25
C ALA A 179 0.19 -11.97 19.13
N ASP A 180 1.37 -11.70 18.57
CA ASP A 180 1.84 -10.32 18.32
C ASP A 180 1.04 -9.66 17.20
N LEU A 181 0.74 -10.42 16.14
CA LEU A 181 -0.13 -9.97 15.04
C LEU A 181 -1.53 -9.63 15.55
N GLU A 182 -2.10 -10.44 16.43
CA GLU A 182 -3.42 -10.18 17.00
C GLU A 182 -3.46 -8.96 17.94
N ARG A 183 -2.32 -8.55 18.50
CA ARG A 183 -2.22 -7.35 19.34
C ARG A 183 -2.11 -6.05 18.55
N ARG A 184 -1.88 -6.11 17.23
CA ARG A 184 -1.80 -4.92 16.37
C ARG A 184 -3.11 -4.14 16.38
N HIS A 185 -3.01 -2.83 16.24
CA HIS A 185 -4.16 -1.95 16.11
C HIS A 185 -4.96 -2.30 14.86
N TRP A 186 -6.29 -2.20 14.89
CA TRP A 186 -7.15 -2.56 13.74
C TRP A 186 -6.74 -1.86 12.44
N ALA A 187 -6.25 -0.61 12.54
CA ALA A 187 -5.85 0.18 11.39
C ALA A 187 -4.58 -0.35 10.70
N GLU A 188 -3.76 -1.13 11.40
CA GLU A 188 -2.65 -1.85 10.80
C GLU A 188 -3.10 -3.14 10.11
N LYS A 189 -4.14 -3.80 10.64
CA LYS A 189 -4.63 -5.10 10.14
C LYS A 189 -5.49 -4.98 8.89
N ILE A 190 -6.19 -3.86 8.72
CA ILE A 190 -7.22 -3.72 7.68
C ILE A 190 -6.69 -3.77 6.24
N PHE A 191 -5.39 -3.61 6.06
CA PHE A 191 -4.69 -3.70 4.77
C PHE A 191 -3.86 -4.98 4.60
N ASP A 192 -3.88 -5.88 5.59
CA ASP A 192 -3.16 -7.15 5.49
C ASP A 192 -3.86 -8.09 4.48
N ASP A 193 -5.20 -8.05 4.44
CA ASP A 193 -6.03 -8.82 3.52
C ASP A 193 -6.31 -8.05 2.22
N GLN A 194 -6.13 -8.69 1.06
CA GLN A 194 -6.63 -8.15 -0.20
C GLN A 194 -8.15 -8.06 -0.15
N PRO A 195 -8.76 -6.93 -0.55
CA PRO A 195 -10.21 -6.86 -0.57
C PRO A 195 -10.80 -7.86 -1.55
N HIS A 196 -11.86 -8.53 -1.13
CA HIS A 196 -12.52 -9.57 -1.92
C HIS A 196 -13.19 -9.06 -3.21
N SER A 197 -13.20 -7.74 -3.46
CA SER A 197 -13.74 -7.14 -4.69
C SER A 197 -12.61 -6.80 -5.66
N ALA A 198 -12.56 -7.50 -6.80
CA ALA A 198 -11.51 -7.39 -7.81
C ALA A 198 -11.69 -6.22 -8.81
N THR A 199 -12.52 -5.23 -8.50
CA THR A 199 -12.77 -4.12 -9.44
C THR A 199 -11.61 -3.12 -9.44
N SER A 200 -10.84 -3.11 -10.53
CA SER A 200 -9.79 -2.12 -10.77
C SER A 200 -10.36 -0.73 -11.09
N LEU A 201 -9.59 0.31 -10.75
CA LEU A 201 -9.89 1.70 -11.14
C LEU A 201 -9.82 1.85 -12.67
N ARG A 202 -10.93 2.24 -13.31
CA ARG A 202 -11.04 2.43 -14.77
C ARG A 202 -10.16 3.55 -15.32
N HIS A 203 -9.95 4.61 -14.53
CA HIS A 203 -9.12 5.75 -14.90
C HIS A 203 -7.97 5.86 -13.91
N ARG A 204 -6.76 5.55 -14.37
CA ARG A 204 -5.52 5.79 -13.64
C ARG A 204 -5.23 7.28 -13.73
N ARG A 205 -5.80 8.05 -12.81
CA ARG A 205 -5.37 9.43 -12.57
C ARG A 205 -4.38 9.41 -11.44
N GLU A 206 -3.30 10.15 -11.60
CA GLU A 206 -2.32 10.35 -10.55
C GLU A 206 -3.01 10.99 -9.34
N SER A 207 -2.76 10.43 -8.15
CA SER A 207 -3.28 10.99 -6.91
C SER A 207 -2.50 12.25 -6.58
N MET A 208 -3.22 13.37 -6.43
CA MET A 208 -2.64 14.65 -6.05
C MET A 208 -2.69 14.82 -4.52
N CYS A 209 -1.54 15.11 -3.91
CA CYS A 209 -1.48 15.55 -2.53
C CYS A 209 -1.59 17.07 -2.48
N PHE A 210 -2.59 17.58 -1.74
CA PHE A 210 -2.79 19.03 -1.56
C PHE A 210 -2.45 19.39 -0.12
N GLY A 211 -1.41 20.19 0.06
CA GLY A 211 -0.99 20.70 1.37
C GLY A 211 0.49 21.06 1.40
N PRO A 212 0.92 21.92 2.33
CA PRO A 212 2.34 22.21 2.52
C PRO A 212 3.06 20.93 2.97
N PRO A 213 4.28 20.65 2.49
CA PRO A 213 5.09 19.57 3.02
C PRO A 213 5.34 19.83 4.52
N MET A 214 4.97 18.87 5.37
CA MET A 214 5.29 18.93 6.80
C MET A 214 6.59 18.18 7.06
N VAL A 215 7.51 18.82 7.78
CA VAL A 215 8.75 18.20 8.26
C VAL A 215 8.41 17.29 9.43
N ASP A 216 8.88 16.03 9.41
CA ASP A 216 8.59 15.02 10.44
C ASP A 216 8.90 15.48 11.87
N GLU A 217 9.93 16.34 12.03
CA GLU A 217 10.32 16.93 13.31
C GLU A 217 9.26 17.87 13.88
N MET A 218 8.47 18.52 13.02
CA MET A 218 7.35 19.38 13.42
C MET A 218 6.08 18.59 13.75
N LEU A 219 5.99 17.32 13.34
CA LEU A 219 4.83 16.45 13.62
C LEU A 219 4.81 15.93 15.07
N GLY A 220 5.92 16.06 15.81
CA GLY A 220 6.00 15.60 17.20
C GLY A 220 5.69 14.11 17.37
N ILE A 221 6.05 13.29 16.38
CA ILE A 221 5.71 11.86 16.34
C ILE A 221 6.33 11.17 17.57
N ILE A 222 5.46 10.60 18.42
CA ILE A 222 5.87 9.92 19.65
C ILE A 222 6.67 8.66 19.27
N PRO A 223 7.83 8.39 19.90
CA PRO A 223 8.57 7.15 19.69
C PRO A 223 7.69 5.91 19.87
N GLY A 224 7.76 4.98 18.92
CA GLY A 224 6.93 3.77 18.90
C GLY A 224 5.64 3.88 18.08
N SER A 225 5.39 5.03 17.45
CA SER A 225 4.30 5.20 16.48
C SER A 225 4.51 4.32 15.23
N THR A 226 3.41 3.78 14.69
CA THR A 226 3.39 3.04 13.41
C THR A 226 2.90 3.96 12.30
N VAL A 227 3.61 4.01 11.17
CA VAL A 227 3.12 4.70 9.97
C VAL A 227 2.15 3.80 9.25
N LEU A 228 0.91 4.26 9.10
CA LEU A 228 -0.15 3.55 8.37
C LEU A 228 -0.18 3.97 6.91
N PHE A 229 -0.05 5.27 6.65
CA PHE A 229 -0.08 5.85 5.33
C PHE A 229 0.99 6.92 5.23
N LYS A 230 1.72 6.91 4.12
CA LYS A 230 2.57 8.03 3.73
C LYS A 230 2.09 8.55 2.39
N LEU A 231 1.78 9.84 2.35
CA LEU A 231 1.56 10.54 1.09
C LEU A 231 2.93 11.01 0.62
N PHE A 232 3.41 10.45 -0.48
CA PHE A 232 4.67 10.88 -1.08
C PHE A 232 4.46 12.13 -1.93
N SER A 233 5.40 13.08 -1.81
CA SER A 233 5.51 14.25 -2.68
C SER A 233 6.83 14.18 -3.43
N GLN A 234 6.77 14.09 -4.76
CA GLN A 234 7.96 14.04 -5.63
C GLN A 234 8.57 15.43 -5.89
N GLN A 235 8.04 16.50 -5.29
CA GLN A 235 8.47 17.88 -5.56
C GLN A 235 9.72 18.29 -4.79
N CYS A 236 10.87 17.77 -5.22
CA CYS A 236 12.14 18.50 -5.14
C CYS A 236 12.75 18.46 -6.55
N LEU A 237 12.22 19.28 -7.46
CA LEU A 237 12.87 19.89 -8.64
C LEU A 237 11.78 20.57 -9.49
N ASN A 238 11.47 21.83 -9.14
CA ASN A 238 10.72 22.84 -9.91
C ASN A 238 9.27 22.53 -10.33
N ASP A 239 8.36 23.35 -9.80
CA ASP A 239 6.98 23.62 -10.22
C ASP A 239 6.03 22.44 -10.51
N HIS A 240 5.08 22.29 -9.59
CA HIS A 240 3.68 21.89 -9.82
C HIS A 240 3.44 20.58 -10.59
N VAL A 241 3.53 19.45 -9.88
CA VAL A 241 2.44 18.46 -9.63
C VAL A 241 2.99 17.36 -8.72
N VAL A 242 2.19 16.82 -7.81
CA VAL A 242 2.57 15.70 -6.93
C VAL A 242 1.92 14.43 -7.45
N VAL A 243 2.74 13.44 -7.80
CA VAL A 243 2.31 12.08 -8.10
C VAL A 243 2.60 11.22 -6.87
N ALA A 244 1.54 10.73 -6.24
CA ALA A 244 1.63 9.72 -5.18
C ALA A 244 1.29 8.33 -5.77
N GLU A 245 2.27 7.43 -5.83
CA GLU A 245 2.01 5.99 -5.88
C GLU A 245 2.02 5.42 -4.46
N PHE A 246 0.90 4.81 -4.07
CA PHE A 246 0.68 4.22 -2.75
C PHE A 246 1.31 2.82 -2.70
N GLU A 247 2.45 2.67 -2.03
CA GLU A 247 3.06 1.34 -1.79
C GLU A 247 2.26 0.44 -0.84
N SER A 248 1.22 0.95 -0.18
CA SER A 248 0.33 0.11 0.66
C SER A 248 -0.82 -0.51 -0.14
N PHE A 249 -1.08 -0.06 -1.36
CA PHE A 249 -2.11 -0.65 -2.20
C PHE A 249 -1.47 -1.58 -3.20
N LYS A 250 -1.34 -2.85 -2.78
CA LYS A 250 -0.84 -3.93 -3.64
C LYS A 250 -1.72 -4.10 -4.88
N SER A 251 -2.91 -3.50 -4.92
CA SER A 251 -3.81 -3.60 -6.06
C SER A 251 -4.57 -2.28 -6.32
N ASN A 252 -4.73 -1.89 -7.59
CA ASN A 252 -5.44 -0.65 -7.96
C ASN A 252 -6.97 -0.79 -7.81
N LEU A 253 -7.44 -1.35 -6.70
CA LEU A 253 -8.84 -1.74 -6.49
C LEU A 253 -9.65 -0.60 -5.86
N VAL A 254 -10.88 -0.42 -6.33
CA VAL A 254 -11.84 0.54 -5.76
C VAL A 254 -12.07 0.24 -4.27
N ALA A 255 -12.14 -1.04 -3.91
CA ALA A 255 -12.35 -1.47 -2.53
C ALA A 255 -11.20 -1.07 -1.60
N GLU A 256 -9.96 -1.13 -2.08
CA GLU A 256 -8.77 -0.69 -1.35
C GLU A 256 -8.91 0.80 -0.97
N MET A 257 -9.26 1.67 -1.93
CA MET A 257 -9.50 3.10 -1.69
C MET A 257 -10.64 3.39 -0.70
N VAL A 258 -11.72 2.62 -0.77
CA VAL A 258 -12.83 2.73 0.19
C VAL A 258 -12.36 2.40 1.61
N LEU A 259 -11.56 1.34 1.78
CA LEU A 259 -11.00 0.95 3.08
C LEU A 259 -10.09 2.04 3.64
N PHE A 260 -9.24 2.65 2.80
CA PHE A 260 -8.42 3.80 3.20
C PHE A 260 -9.28 4.97 3.67
N HIS A 261 -10.28 5.38 2.89
CA HIS A 261 -11.14 6.50 3.26
C HIS A 261 -11.86 6.24 4.59
N CYS A 262 -12.47 5.06 4.75
CA CYS A 262 -13.16 4.71 6.00
C CYS A 262 -12.21 4.61 7.20
N ALA A 263 -10.99 4.07 7.02
CA ALA A 263 -9.99 4.01 8.07
C ALA A 263 -9.52 5.42 8.48
N PHE A 264 -9.22 6.28 7.51
CA PHE A 264 -8.83 7.66 7.75
C PHE A 264 -9.94 8.45 8.46
N ALA A 265 -11.18 8.35 7.98
CA ALA A 265 -12.35 8.96 8.61
C ALA A 265 -12.53 8.49 10.07
N ALA A 266 -12.36 7.19 10.33
CA ALA A 266 -12.46 6.60 11.65
C ALA A 266 -11.33 7.04 12.61
N LEU A 267 -10.11 7.20 12.12
CA LEU A 267 -8.97 7.72 12.88
C LEU A 267 -9.13 9.20 13.17
N LYS A 268 -9.48 10.00 12.15
CA LYS A 268 -9.73 11.44 12.27
C LYS A 268 -10.84 11.73 13.29
N SER A 269 -11.95 10.97 13.24
CA SER A 269 -13.06 11.12 14.19
C SER A 269 -12.70 10.81 15.64
N ARG A 270 -11.64 10.05 15.89
CA ARG A 270 -11.21 9.63 17.24
C ARG A 270 -9.93 10.30 17.71
N CYS A 271 -9.35 11.17 16.88
CA CYS A 271 -8.09 11.84 17.18
C CYS A 271 -8.36 13.07 18.06
N PRO A 272 -7.81 13.13 19.29
CA PRO A 272 -8.02 14.27 20.19
C PRO A 272 -7.51 15.62 19.64
N LEU A 273 -6.62 15.57 18.65
CA LEU A 273 -6.06 16.76 17.98
C LEU A 273 -6.91 17.24 16.81
N THR A 274 -7.98 16.51 16.45
CA THR A 274 -8.85 16.91 15.35
C THR A 274 -9.79 18.00 15.81
N VAL A 275 -9.60 19.20 15.26
CA VAL A 275 -10.40 20.39 15.59
C VAL A 275 -11.84 20.28 15.07
N ASN A 276 -12.02 19.73 13.87
CA ASN A 276 -13.34 19.56 13.27
C ASN A 276 -13.38 18.36 12.31
N VAL A 277 -14.53 17.67 12.27
CA VAL A 277 -14.86 16.60 11.32
C VAL A 277 -16.10 17.02 10.56
N THR A 278 -15.93 17.32 9.30
CA THR A 278 -17.02 17.73 8.40
C THR A 278 -17.73 16.50 7.84
N PRO A 279 -18.97 16.65 7.33
CA PRO A 279 -19.64 15.58 6.59
C PRO A 279 -18.84 15.06 5.40
N GLU A 280 -18.04 15.92 4.76
CA GLU A 280 -17.18 15.58 3.62
C GLU A 280 -16.01 14.67 4.03
N ASP A 281 -15.56 14.76 5.28
CA ASP A 281 -14.50 13.90 5.82
C ASP A 281 -14.95 12.44 6.04
N VAL A 282 -16.25 12.20 6.15
CA VAL A 282 -16.85 10.90 6.48
C VAL A 282 -17.73 10.33 5.38
N CYS A 283 -17.96 11.08 4.30
CA CYS A 283 -18.76 10.67 3.16
C CYS A 283 -17.89 10.59 1.91
N LEU A 284 -17.77 9.38 1.36
CA LEU A 284 -17.08 9.16 0.10
C LEU A 284 -17.92 9.69 -1.06
N GLN A 285 -17.34 10.57 -1.87
CA GLN A 285 -17.97 11.04 -3.10
C GLN A 285 -17.93 9.95 -4.17
N GLY A 286 -18.92 9.94 -5.06
CA GLY A 286 -18.97 8.99 -6.17
C GLY A 286 -19.80 7.72 -5.91
N GLU A 287 -20.53 7.68 -4.80
CA GLU A 287 -21.44 6.58 -4.47
C GLU A 287 -22.88 7.09 -4.33
N LYS A 288 -23.86 6.32 -4.85
CA LYS A 288 -25.28 6.54 -4.52
C LYS A 288 -25.71 5.67 -3.36
N LYS A 289 -26.59 6.24 -2.55
CA LYS A 289 -27.27 5.54 -1.47
C LYS A 289 -28.49 4.80 -2.01
N LEU A 290 -28.45 3.46 -1.96
CA LEU A 290 -29.59 2.62 -2.32
C LEU A 290 -30.55 2.46 -1.14
N PHE A 291 -30.01 2.42 0.08
CA PHE A 291 -30.82 2.23 1.29
C PHE A 291 -30.15 2.80 2.53
N GLN A 292 -30.97 3.12 3.54
CA GLN A 292 -30.51 3.47 4.86
C GLN A 292 -31.50 3.03 5.93
N GLY A 293 -31.02 2.30 6.93
CA GLY A 293 -31.82 1.77 8.03
C GLY A 293 -31.07 1.80 9.35
N LYS A 294 -31.82 1.68 10.44
CA LYS A 294 -31.24 1.57 11.80
C LYS A 294 -31.05 0.11 12.14
N ILE A 295 -29.85 -0.22 12.62
CA ILE A 295 -29.54 -1.56 13.13
C ILE A 295 -29.04 -1.46 14.57
N ILE A 296 -29.21 -2.54 15.32
CA ILE A 296 -28.55 -2.76 16.60
C ILE A 296 -27.41 -3.74 16.33
N ASP A 297 -26.19 -3.32 16.64
CA ASP A 297 -24.99 -4.09 16.40
C ASP A 297 -24.02 -3.92 17.58
N ASP A 298 -23.53 -5.05 18.09
CA ASP A 298 -22.71 -5.19 19.31
C ASP A 298 -23.27 -4.42 20.53
N GLY A 299 -24.61 -4.34 20.63
CA GLY A 299 -25.32 -3.64 21.72
C GLY A 299 -25.46 -2.13 21.51
N PHE A 300 -25.03 -1.59 20.37
CA PHE A 300 -25.12 -0.17 20.05
C PHE A 300 -26.02 0.06 18.82
N GLU A 301 -26.65 1.23 18.75
CA GLU A 301 -27.42 1.62 17.56
C GLU A 301 -26.51 2.22 16.49
N HIS A 302 -26.63 1.69 15.29
CA HIS A 302 -25.89 2.13 14.11
C HIS A 302 -26.82 2.47 12.95
N VAL A 303 -26.30 3.27 12.04
CA VAL A 303 -26.94 3.51 10.74
C VAL A 303 -26.27 2.58 9.73
N LEU A 304 -27.03 1.63 9.20
CA LEU A 304 -26.64 0.80 8.07
C LEU A 304 -27.03 1.49 6.78
N THR A 305 -26.10 1.59 5.84
CA THR A 305 -26.30 2.19 4.53
C THR A 305 -25.84 1.22 3.45
N VAL A 306 -26.66 1.02 2.40
CA VAL A 306 -26.24 0.31 1.18
C VAL A 306 -25.80 1.35 0.16
N LEU A 307 -24.56 1.26 -0.28
CA LEU A 307 -23.91 2.20 -1.18
C LEU A 307 -23.52 1.50 -2.47
N GLN A 308 -23.73 2.15 -3.61
CA GLN A 308 -23.31 1.67 -4.92
C GLN A 308 -22.39 2.70 -5.59
N ASP A 309 -21.20 2.26 -5.98
CA ASP A 309 -20.24 3.09 -6.72
C ASP A 309 -20.76 3.43 -8.12
N PHE A 310 -20.65 4.69 -8.53
CA PHE A 310 -21.16 5.14 -9.84
C PHE A 310 -20.37 4.59 -11.03
N LYS A 311 -19.09 4.25 -10.86
CA LYS A 311 -18.21 3.88 -11.98
C LYS A 311 -18.22 2.38 -12.25
N CYS A 312 -18.15 1.57 -11.20
CA CYS A 312 -18.12 0.12 -11.32
C CYS A 312 -19.46 -0.55 -11.01
N GLY A 313 -20.41 0.15 -10.40
CA GLY A 313 -21.66 -0.45 -9.94
C GLY A 313 -21.50 -1.37 -8.74
N GLY A 314 -20.29 -1.46 -8.16
CA GLY A 314 -20.00 -2.29 -6.99
C GLY A 314 -20.81 -1.84 -5.79
N ILE A 315 -21.34 -2.79 -5.03
CA ILE A 315 -22.22 -2.54 -3.89
C ILE A 315 -21.46 -2.85 -2.60
N ARG A 316 -21.63 -1.98 -1.59
CA ARG A 316 -21.11 -2.22 -0.24
C ARG A 316 -22.12 -1.87 0.84
N LEU A 317 -22.00 -2.59 1.95
CA LEU A 317 -22.66 -2.30 3.21
C LEU A 317 -21.74 -1.41 4.05
N HIS A 318 -22.29 -0.37 4.64
CA HIS A 318 -21.56 0.55 5.49
C HIS A 318 -22.33 0.82 6.79
N ALA A 319 -21.72 0.52 7.93
CA ALA A 319 -22.26 0.82 9.24
C ALA A 319 -21.49 1.97 9.89
N ALA A 320 -22.22 2.97 10.37
CA ALA A 320 -21.68 4.14 11.02
C ALA A 320 -22.37 4.42 12.37
N VAL A 321 -21.66 5.10 13.27
CA VAL A 321 -22.20 5.53 14.56
C VAL A 321 -23.38 6.48 14.35
N ARG A 322 -24.50 6.21 15.00
CA ARG A 322 -25.75 6.96 14.81
C ARG A 322 -25.72 8.36 15.42
N SER A 323 -25.22 8.48 16.65
CA SER A 323 -25.40 9.67 17.49
C SER A 323 -24.21 9.91 18.42
N GLY A 324 -24.20 11.07 19.07
CA GLY A 324 -23.08 11.51 19.90
C GLY A 324 -21.94 12.15 19.09
N GLU A 325 -20.81 12.36 19.76
CA GLU A 325 -19.62 13.03 19.18
C GLU A 325 -19.04 12.29 17.98
N LEU A 326 -19.17 10.96 17.95
CA LEU A 326 -18.69 10.13 16.85
C LEU A 326 -19.73 9.93 15.73
N ARG A 327 -20.81 10.71 15.68
CA ARG A 327 -21.87 10.54 14.67
C ARG A 327 -21.27 10.50 13.24
N LYS A 328 -21.75 9.56 12.43
CA LYS A 328 -21.25 9.21 11.08
C LYS A 328 -19.86 8.57 11.02
N CYS A 329 -19.16 8.40 12.13
CA CYS A 329 -17.89 7.69 12.15
C CYS A 329 -18.09 6.24 11.67
N PRO A 330 -17.28 5.75 10.72
CA PRO A 330 -17.30 4.36 10.29
C PRO A 330 -17.07 3.39 11.45
N VAL A 331 -17.84 2.30 11.45
CA VAL A 331 -17.69 1.17 12.39
C VAL A 331 -17.21 -0.06 11.63
N TRP A 332 -17.89 -0.40 10.54
CA TRP A 332 -17.42 -1.40 9.60
C TRP A 332 -17.95 -1.16 8.19
N THR A 333 -17.29 -1.74 7.20
CA THR A 333 -17.76 -1.80 5.81
C THR A 333 -17.59 -3.22 5.29
N ALA A 334 -18.48 -3.68 4.42
CA ALA A 334 -18.35 -4.97 3.76
C ALA A 334 -18.73 -4.86 2.29
N PHE A 335 -17.95 -5.49 1.41
CA PHE A 335 -18.24 -5.49 -0.03
C PHE A 335 -19.15 -6.66 -0.36
N ILE A 336 -20.17 -6.40 -1.18
CA ILE A 336 -20.99 -7.44 -1.77
C ILE A 336 -20.33 -7.79 -3.11
N THR A 337 -19.90 -9.03 -3.25
CA THR A 337 -19.23 -9.53 -4.46
C THR A 337 -20.08 -10.62 -5.11
N TYR A 338 -19.51 -11.76 -5.52
CA TYR A 338 -20.23 -12.80 -6.25
C TYR A 338 -21.35 -13.46 -5.42
N GLN A 339 -21.29 -13.39 -4.09
CA GLN A 339 -22.28 -14.07 -3.24
C GLN A 339 -23.72 -13.60 -3.50
N SER A 340 -23.94 -12.35 -3.96
CA SER A 340 -25.29 -11.87 -4.24
C SER A 340 -26.00 -12.61 -5.39
N GLU A 341 -25.26 -13.31 -6.24
CA GLU A 341 -25.81 -14.14 -7.33
C GLU A 341 -26.51 -15.40 -6.81
N SER A 342 -26.17 -15.86 -5.59
CA SER A 342 -26.76 -17.05 -5.00
C SER A 342 -27.98 -16.71 -4.17
N SER A 343 -29.19 -17.14 -4.53
CA SER A 343 -30.43 -16.90 -3.76
C SER A 343 -30.39 -17.35 -2.28
N LYS A 344 -29.36 -18.08 -1.86
CA LYS A 344 -29.13 -18.53 -0.47
C LYS A 344 -28.23 -17.59 0.34
N TRP A 345 -27.67 -16.55 -0.26
CA TRP A 345 -26.73 -15.65 0.39
C TRP A 345 -27.39 -14.76 1.44
N LEU A 346 -28.61 -14.31 1.15
CA LEU A 346 -29.44 -13.50 2.02
C LEU A 346 -30.64 -14.32 2.46
N LYS A 347 -30.85 -14.41 3.78
CA LYS A 347 -31.99 -15.14 4.35
C LYS A 347 -32.66 -14.35 5.47
N ARG A 348 -33.95 -14.06 5.31
CA ARG A 348 -34.79 -13.55 6.39
C ARG A 348 -34.93 -14.60 7.49
N ARG A 349 -34.67 -14.23 8.74
CA ARG A 349 -34.78 -15.12 9.92
C ARG A 349 -35.96 -14.75 10.81
N SER A 350 -36.23 -13.47 10.97
CA SER A 350 -37.38 -12.95 11.71
C SER A 350 -37.78 -11.59 11.15
N ARG A 351 -38.85 -11.00 11.68
CA ARG A 351 -39.32 -9.65 11.32
C ARG A 351 -38.23 -8.56 11.39
N HIS A 352 -37.21 -8.75 12.22
CA HIS A 352 -36.13 -7.78 12.39
C HIS A 352 -34.75 -8.30 11.99
N ARG A 353 -34.60 -9.58 11.63
CA ARG A 353 -33.28 -10.19 11.46
C ARG A 353 -33.06 -10.78 10.08
N ILE A 354 -31.95 -10.41 9.46
CA ILE A 354 -31.48 -10.93 8.17
C ILE A 354 -30.09 -11.54 8.36
N CYS A 355 -29.88 -12.74 7.84
CA CYS A 355 -28.57 -13.38 7.79
C CYS A 355 -27.97 -13.25 6.40
N LEU A 356 -26.68 -12.90 6.36
CA LEU A 356 -25.87 -12.83 5.15
C LEU A 356 -24.76 -13.89 5.21
N ARG A 357 -24.53 -14.60 4.11
CA ARG A 357 -23.44 -15.57 3.95
C ARG A 357 -22.28 -14.95 3.20
N ASP A 358 -21.08 -15.45 3.50
CA ASP A 358 -19.83 -15.09 2.82
C ASP A 358 -19.57 -13.57 2.79
N ILE A 359 -20.01 -12.88 3.84
CA ILE A 359 -19.75 -11.45 4.05
C ILE A 359 -18.53 -11.27 4.95
N HIS A 360 -17.56 -10.51 4.45
CA HIS A 360 -16.37 -10.13 5.19
C HIS A 360 -16.45 -8.66 5.63
N PRO A 361 -16.83 -8.36 6.88
CA PRO A 361 -16.79 -6.99 7.41
C PRO A 361 -15.37 -6.60 7.78
N TYR A 362 -14.94 -5.45 7.28
CA TYR A 362 -13.73 -4.72 7.66
C TYR A 362 -14.07 -3.73 8.77
N VAL A 363 -13.41 -3.85 9.92
CA VAL A 363 -13.80 -3.18 11.16
C VAL A 363 -12.85 -2.03 11.49
N PHE A 364 -13.42 -0.86 11.79
CA PHE A 364 -12.70 0.39 12.09
C PHE A 364 -12.78 0.81 13.57
N CYS A 365 -12.96 -0.17 14.47
CA CYS A 365 -13.18 0.06 15.88
C CYS A 365 -12.63 -1.09 16.72
N GLN A 366 -11.78 -0.78 17.71
CA GLN A 366 -11.21 -1.78 18.62
C GLN A 366 -12.25 -2.44 19.53
N LYS A 367 -13.33 -1.71 19.87
CA LYS A 367 -14.38 -2.20 20.77
C LYS A 367 -15.35 -3.16 20.07
N TYR A 368 -15.42 -3.10 18.75
CA TYR A 368 -16.33 -3.92 17.97
C TYR A 368 -15.84 -5.37 17.92
N LYS A 369 -16.68 -6.30 18.37
CA LYS A 369 -16.36 -7.72 18.36
C LYS A 369 -17.13 -8.45 17.27
N LYS A 370 -16.48 -8.66 16.11
CA LYS A 370 -17.02 -9.44 14.96
C LYS A 370 -17.63 -10.79 15.37
N ARG A 371 -17.06 -11.44 16.40
CA ARG A 371 -17.54 -12.72 16.94
C ARG A 371 -18.97 -12.67 17.48
N HIS A 372 -19.48 -11.51 17.91
CA HIS A 372 -20.85 -11.38 18.40
C HIS A 372 -21.89 -11.36 17.28
N GLN A 373 -21.49 -10.97 16.07
CA GLN A 373 -22.37 -10.91 14.89
C GLN A 373 -22.23 -12.12 13.96
N MET A 374 -21.14 -12.87 14.11
CA MET A 374 -20.95 -14.12 13.39
C MET A 374 -21.59 -15.27 14.15
N LYS A 375 -22.47 -16.01 13.47
CA LYS A 375 -22.99 -17.28 13.99
C LYS A 375 -21.89 -18.33 14.03
N LYS A 376 -22.12 -19.38 14.83
CA LYS A 376 -21.26 -20.59 14.84
C LYS A 376 -21.08 -21.21 13.44
N THR A 377 -22.02 -20.97 12.53
CA THR A 377 -22.03 -21.44 11.15
C THR A 377 -21.39 -20.45 10.16
N GLY A 378 -20.80 -19.35 10.62
CA GLY A 378 -20.14 -18.34 9.77
C GLY A 378 -21.07 -17.29 9.15
N GLU A 379 -22.39 -17.37 9.35
CA GLU A 379 -23.36 -16.39 8.84
C GLU A 379 -23.26 -15.08 9.64
N PHE A 380 -23.29 -13.93 8.95
CA PHE A 380 -23.32 -12.58 9.54
C PHE A 380 -24.77 -12.14 9.74
N GLU A 381 -25.16 -11.76 10.96
CA GLU A 381 -26.53 -11.36 11.28
C GLU A 381 -26.68 -9.83 11.36
N LEU A 382 -27.70 -9.30 10.68
CA LEU A 382 -28.15 -7.92 10.80
C LEU A 382 -29.45 -7.88 11.61
N TYR A 383 -29.51 -7.01 12.61
CA TYR A 383 -30.70 -6.79 13.43
C TYR A 383 -31.22 -5.37 13.25
N PHE A 384 -32.33 -5.22 12.52
CA PHE A 384 -32.98 -3.94 12.24
C PHE A 384 -33.90 -3.51 13.38
N VAL A 385 -33.86 -2.23 13.72
CA VAL A 385 -34.74 -1.65 14.75
C VAL A 385 -36.20 -1.66 14.29
N VAL A 386 -36.44 -1.47 12.99
CA VAL A 386 -37.77 -1.38 12.39
C VAL A 386 -37.94 -2.53 11.39
N GLU A 387 -39.10 -3.19 11.41
CA GLU A 387 -39.43 -4.31 10.50
C GLU A 387 -39.41 -3.89 9.03
N ASP A 388 -40.08 -2.79 8.70
CA ASP A 388 -40.11 -2.21 7.35
C ASP A 388 -38.72 -1.93 6.78
N ALA A 389 -37.75 -1.60 7.65
CA ALA A 389 -36.37 -1.36 7.21
C ALA A 389 -35.66 -2.66 6.82
N ALA A 390 -36.01 -3.79 7.44
CA ALA A 390 -35.50 -5.09 7.03
C ALA A 390 -36.14 -5.53 5.71
N ASP A 391 -37.42 -5.25 5.49
CA ASP A 391 -38.11 -5.54 4.23
C ASP A 391 -37.49 -4.75 3.08
N ALA A 392 -37.42 -3.42 3.23
CA ALA A 392 -36.80 -2.54 2.24
C ALA A 392 -35.32 -2.88 1.98
N PHE A 393 -34.59 -3.41 2.97
CA PHE A 393 -33.21 -3.88 2.75
C PHE A 393 -33.17 -5.13 1.87
N GLN A 394 -34.09 -6.07 2.08
CA GLN A 394 -34.16 -7.31 1.32
C GLN A 394 -34.59 -7.07 -0.13
N ASP A 395 -35.52 -6.14 -0.34
CA ASP A 395 -36.08 -5.83 -1.67
C ASP A 395 -35.01 -5.37 -2.66
N ILE A 396 -34.02 -4.58 -2.20
CA ILE A 396 -32.85 -4.11 -3.00
C ILE A 396 -32.14 -5.26 -3.73
N PHE A 397 -32.13 -6.45 -3.14
CA PHE A 397 -31.37 -7.60 -3.64
C PHE A 397 -32.25 -8.69 -4.26
N THR A 398 -33.56 -8.47 -4.37
CA THR A 398 -34.51 -9.47 -4.90
C THR A 398 -35.18 -9.03 -6.20
N GLU A 399 -35.19 -7.72 -6.51
CA GLU A 399 -35.92 -7.16 -7.66
C GLU A 399 -35.36 -7.50 -9.06
N ASP A 400 -34.13 -8.02 -9.18
CA ASP A 400 -33.55 -8.40 -10.48
C ASP A 400 -34.04 -9.76 -11.02
N SER A 401 -34.89 -10.49 -10.29
CA SER A 401 -35.37 -11.82 -10.71
C SER A 401 -36.68 -11.83 -11.50
N ASN A 402 -37.41 -10.71 -11.59
CA ASN A 402 -38.74 -10.66 -12.21
C ASN A 402 -38.81 -9.90 -13.55
N SER A 403 -37.73 -9.28 -14.04
CA SER A 403 -37.73 -8.54 -15.32
C SER A 403 -37.22 -9.34 -16.53
N ALA A 404 -36.85 -10.62 -16.34
CA ALA A 404 -36.47 -11.53 -17.44
C ALA A 404 -37.62 -12.45 -17.88
N GLY A 405 -38.86 -12.18 -17.45
CA GLY A 405 -40.00 -13.09 -17.57
C GLY A 405 -41.26 -12.53 -18.22
N GLU A 406 -41.19 -11.41 -18.95
CA GLU A 406 -42.29 -10.97 -19.82
C GLU A 406 -41.74 -10.68 -21.21
N GLY A 407 -42.20 -11.49 -22.18
CA GLY A 407 -41.74 -11.52 -23.56
C GLY A 407 -42.49 -10.59 -24.51
#